data_AF-A0A852U2M3-F1
#
_entry.id   AF-A0A852U2M3-F1
#
_cell.length_a   1.000
_cell.length_b   1.000
_cell.length_c   1.000
_cell.angle_alpha   90.00
_cell.angle_beta   90.00
_cell.angle_gamma   90.00
#
_symmetry.space_group_name_H-M   'P 1'
#
loop_
_entity.id
_entity.type
_entity.pdbx_description
1 polymer ?
#
loop_
_entity_poly.entity_id
_entity_poly.type
_entity_poly.pdbx_seq_one_letter_code
_entity_poly.pdbx_strand_id
1 'polypeptide(L)'
;MGLPGLKSMKARTARGLGMAGEAEVEAELVAATRLEGRSLADLAAEQQVPYKTLAKRRERAEARLARALTGRAGAEPAGLFAVAAAPGQAGPTAAERRAA
;
A
#
# COMPACT_ATOMS: atom_id res chain seq x y z
N MET A 1 45.26 -3.78 -11.59
CA MET A 1 44.44 -3.35 -12.74
C MET A 1 43.02 -3.90 -12.57
N GLY A 2 42.08 -3.11 -12.06
CA GLY A 2 40.70 -3.55 -11.81
C GLY A 2 39.83 -3.35 -13.05
N LEU A 3 39.11 -4.39 -13.48
CA LEU A 3 38.30 -4.41 -14.71
C LEU A 3 37.11 -3.44 -14.63
N PRO A 4 37.06 -2.35 -15.43
CA PRO A 4 35.93 -1.43 -15.48
C PRO A 4 34.80 -2.02 -16.33
N GLY A 5 33.90 -2.78 -15.71
CA GLY A 5 32.72 -3.31 -16.41
C GLY A 5 31.77 -4.16 -15.57
N LEU A 6 32.25 -4.70 -14.44
CA LEU A 6 31.45 -5.57 -13.57
C LEU A 6 30.34 -4.83 -12.80
N LYS A 7 30.47 -3.51 -12.60
CA LYS A 7 29.46 -2.71 -11.87
C LYS A 7 28.19 -2.49 -12.69
N SER A 8 28.29 -2.39 -14.01
CA SER A 8 27.17 -2.16 -14.92
C SER A 8 26.38 -3.44 -15.25
N MET A 9 26.94 -4.62 -14.99
CA MET A 9 26.30 -5.90 -15.30
C MET A 9 25.22 -6.29 -14.28
N LYS A 10 25.44 -6.00 -12.98
CA LYS A 10 24.42 -6.18 -11.92
C LYS A 10 23.20 -5.28 -12.12
N ALA A 11 23.39 -4.08 -12.67
CA ALA A 11 22.28 -3.17 -12.95
C ALA A 11 21.37 -3.65 -14.11
N ARG A 12 21.87 -4.57 -14.96
CA ARG A 12 21.15 -5.05 -16.15
C ARG A 12 20.32 -6.30 -15.86
N THR A 13 20.78 -7.19 -14.98
CA THR A 13 20.04 -8.41 -14.59
C THR A 13 18.84 -8.15 -13.69
N ALA A 14 18.77 -6.98 -13.03
CA ALA A 14 17.60 -6.57 -12.26
C ALA A 14 16.44 -6.03 -13.13
N ARG A 15 16.66 -5.65 -14.39
CA ARG A 15 15.59 -5.10 -15.26
C ARG A 15 14.69 -6.15 -15.93
N GLY A 16 14.97 -7.45 -15.73
CA GLY A 16 14.30 -8.55 -16.44
C GLY A 16 13.59 -9.57 -15.56
N LEU A 17 13.68 -9.47 -14.23
CA LEU A 17 12.77 -10.15 -13.31
C LEU A 17 11.56 -9.24 -13.18
N GLY A 18 10.43 -9.67 -13.76
CA GLY A 18 9.29 -8.82 -14.08
C GLY A 18 8.94 -7.82 -12.98
N MET A 19 8.73 -6.56 -13.35
CA MET A 19 8.29 -5.49 -12.46
C MET A 19 7.10 -5.89 -11.55
N ALA A 20 6.31 -6.89 -11.94
CA ALA A 20 5.27 -7.51 -11.12
C ALA A 20 5.82 -8.22 -9.87
N GLY A 21 6.89 -9.02 -9.98
CA GLY A 21 7.40 -9.82 -8.86
C GLY A 21 8.05 -8.97 -7.76
N GLU A 22 8.79 -7.92 -8.11
CA GLU A 22 9.34 -7.01 -7.09
C GLU A 22 8.25 -6.20 -6.40
N ALA A 23 7.23 -5.75 -7.14
CA ALA A 23 6.10 -5.02 -6.58
C ALA A 23 5.21 -5.90 -5.69
N GLU A 24 5.00 -7.16 -6.07
CA GLU A 24 4.28 -8.15 -5.26
C GLU A 24 4.99 -8.43 -3.94
N VAL A 25 6.30 -8.68 -3.97
CA VAL A 25 7.11 -8.88 -2.76
C VAL A 25 7.12 -7.64 -1.87
N GLU A 26 7.15 -6.44 -2.46
CA GLU A 26 7.05 -5.19 -1.71
C GLU A 26 5.67 -4.97 -1.11
N ALA A 27 4.60 -5.32 -1.84
CA ALA A 27 3.23 -5.23 -1.36
C ALA A 27 2.97 -6.19 -0.19
N GLU A 28 3.47 -7.43 -0.28
CA GLU A 28 3.37 -8.43 0.77
C GLU A 28 4.10 -7.96 2.04
N LEU A 29 5.30 -7.39 1.89
CA LEU A 29 6.06 -6.82 3.01
C LEU A 29 5.30 -5.67 3.70
N VAL A 30 4.66 -4.80 2.93
CA VAL A 30 3.84 -3.71 3.48
C VAL A 30 2.59 -4.26 4.17
N ALA A 31 1.90 -5.23 3.56
CA ALA A 31 0.71 -5.86 4.15
C ALA A 31 1.03 -6.52 5.49
N ALA A 32 2.05 -7.37 5.53
CA ALA A 32 2.49 -8.06 6.75
C ALA A 32 2.83 -7.08 7.88
N THR A 33 3.52 -5.97 7.57
CA THR A 33 4.01 -5.05 8.61
C THR A 33 3.03 -3.95 9.01
N ARG A 34 2.15 -3.50 8.10
CA ARG A 34 1.22 -2.38 8.35
C ARG A 34 -0.21 -2.81 8.59
N LEU A 35 -0.66 -3.89 7.95
CA LEU A 35 -2.04 -4.37 8.07
C LEU A 35 -2.15 -5.50 9.09
N GLU A 36 -1.20 -6.44 9.06
CA GLU A 36 -1.21 -7.60 9.96
C GLU A 36 -0.42 -7.35 11.27
N GLY A 37 0.31 -6.24 11.36
CA GLY A 37 1.05 -5.85 12.57
C GLY A 37 2.27 -6.73 12.88
N ARG A 38 2.74 -7.53 11.91
CA ARG A 38 3.92 -8.38 12.10
C ARG A 38 5.17 -7.54 12.29
N SER A 39 6.04 -7.99 13.20
CA SER A 39 7.28 -7.28 13.47
C SER A 39 8.27 -7.46 12.31
N LEU A 40 8.99 -6.39 12.00
CA LEU A 40 9.98 -6.39 10.92
C LEU A 40 11.25 -7.19 11.31
N ALA A 41 11.48 -7.37 12.62
CA ALA A 41 12.56 -8.21 13.13
C ALA A 41 12.25 -9.70 12.92
N ASP A 42 11.02 -10.13 13.18
CA ASP A 42 10.61 -11.53 12.99
C ASP A 42 10.64 -11.90 11.51
N LEU A 43 10.09 -11.05 10.65
CA LEU A 43 10.15 -11.24 9.19
C LEU A 43 11.59 -11.30 8.65
N ALA A 44 12.49 -10.49 9.21
CA ALA A 44 13.90 -10.51 8.85
C ALA A 44 14.58 -11.84 9.26
N ALA A 45 14.24 -12.36 10.44
CA ALA A 45 14.73 -13.65 10.92
C ALA A 45 14.19 -14.82 10.06
N GLU A 46 12.88 -14.82 9.77
CA GLU A 46 12.21 -15.84 8.95
C GLU A 46 12.78 -15.90 7.53
N GLN A 47 12.99 -14.74 6.90
CA GLN A 47 13.52 -14.65 5.53
C GLN A 47 15.05 -14.76 5.47
N GLN A 48 15.72 -14.86 6.61
CA GLN A 48 17.19 -14.83 6.72
C GLN A 48 17.83 -13.61 6.02
N VAL A 49 17.14 -12.46 6.09
CA VAL A 49 17.60 -11.19 5.51
C VAL A 49 17.99 -10.25 6.63
N PRO A 50 19.11 -9.50 6.52
CA PRO A 50 19.45 -8.50 7.53
C PRO A 50 18.33 -7.48 7.73
N TYR A 51 17.95 -7.21 8.98
CA TYR A 51 16.89 -6.26 9.34
C TYR A 51 16.98 -4.94 8.56
N LYS A 52 18.18 -4.36 8.47
CA LYS A 52 18.42 -3.07 7.79
C LYS A 52 18.05 -3.13 6.30
N THR A 53 18.24 -4.26 5.65
CA THR A 53 17.87 -4.48 4.24
C THR A 53 16.36 -4.50 4.08
N LEU A 54 15.66 -5.24 4.96
CA LEU A 54 14.20 -5.33 4.94
C LEU A 54 13.57 -3.96 5.28
N ALA A 55 14.12 -3.24 6.26
CA ALA A 55 13.67 -1.91 6.63
C ALA A 55 13.78 -0.91 5.46
N LYS A 56 14.92 -0.92 4.74
CA LYS A 56 15.11 -0.07 3.55
C LYS A 56 14.21 -0.47 2.38
N ARG A 57 13.91 -1.77 2.23
CA ARG A 57 12.94 -2.24 1.23
C ARG A 57 11.55 -1.72 1.56
N ARG A 58 11.10 -1.87 2.81
CA ARG A 58 9.80 -1.35 3.26
C ARG A 58 9.68 0.16 3.08
N GLU A 59 10.70 0.93 3.48
CA GLU A 59 10.73 2.39 3.28
C GLU A 59 10.51 2.79 1.81
N ARG A 60 11.17 2.10 0.88
CA ARG A 60 11.01 2.35 -0.55
C ARG A 60 9.63 1.94 -1.06
N ALA A 61 9.11 0.80 -0.61
CA ALA A 61 7.78 0.32 -0.97
C ALA A 61 6.70 1.30 -0.49
N GLU A 62 6.79 1.76 0.77
CA GLU A 62 5.89 2.77 1.33
C GLU A 62 5.98 4.10 0.57
N ALA A 63 7.17 4.55 0.21
CA ALA A 63 7.34 5.77 -0.58
C ALA A 63 6.72 5.65 -1.99
N ARG A 64 6.85 4.48 -2.65
CA ARG A 64 6.20 4.21 -3.94
C ARG A 64 4.69 4.17 -3.80
N LEU A 65 4.18 3.49 -2.78
CA LEU A 65 2.75 3.42 -2.49
C LEU A 65 2.17 4.81 -2.23
N ALA A 66 2.82 5.61 -1.37
CA ALA A 66 2.40 6.98 -1.08
C ALA A 66 2.35 7.83 -2.36
N ARG A 67 3.36 7.74 -3.23
CA ARG A 67 3.35 8.43 -4.53
C ARG A 67 2.19 7.98 -5.42
N ALA A 68 1.90 6.68 -5.48
CA ALA A 68 0.79 6.15 -6.28
C ALA A 68 -0.57 6.63 -5.73
N LEU A 69 -0.73 6.66 -4.40
CA LEU A 69 -1.94 7.16 -3.76
C LEU A 69 -2.11 8.66 -3.97
N THR A 70 -1.07 9.47 -3.84
CA THR A 70 -1.14 10.91 -4.08
C THR A 70 -1.37 11.22 -5.56
N GLY A 71 -0.71 10.50 -6.47
CA GLY A 71 -0.94 10.61 -7.91
C GLY A 71 -2.37 10.23 -8.31
N ARG A 72 -2.97 9.26 -7.60
CA ARG A 72 -4.39 8.91 -7.74
C ARG A 72 -5.31 9.92 -7.06
N ALA A 73 -4.93 10.50 -5.93
CA ALA A 73 -5.74 11.49 -5.22
C ALA A 73 -5.82 12.83 -5.97
N GLY A 74 -4.82 13.14 -6.82
CA GLY A 74 -4.91 14.23 -7.79
C GLY A 74 -5.83 13.93 -8.99
N ALA A 75 -6.18 12.65 -9.20
CA ALA A 75 -7.29 12.24 -10.05
C ALA A 75 -8.51 12.10 -9.14
N GLU A 76 -9.11 13.24 -8.79
CA GLU A 76 -10.36 13.41 -8.03
C GLU A 76 -11.17 12.10 -7.85
N PRO A 77 -11.34 11.57 -6.63
CA PRO A 77 -12.45 10.67 -6.34
C PRO A 77 -13.74 11.50 -6.28
N ALA A 78 -14.10 12.16 -7.38
CA ALA A 78 -15.39 12.81 -7.57
C ALA A 78 -16.45 11.71 -7.66
N GLY A 79 -16.88 11.17 -6.51
CA GLY A 79 -18.06 10.31 -6.46
C GLY A 79 -18.15 9.30 -5.32
N LEU A 80 -17.07 9.00 -4.59
CA LEU A 80 -17.11 7.91 -3.58
C LEU A 80 -17.53 8.34 -2.17
N PHE A 81 -17.49 9.65 -1.87
CA PHE A 81 -17.93 10.19 -0.57
C PHE A 81 -19.04 11.23 -0.70
N ALA A 82 -19.75 11.27 -1.83
CA ALA A 82 -21.06 11.90 -1.85
C ALA A 82 -22.03 10.97 -1.11
N VAL A 83 -22.05 11.05 0.23
CA VAL A 83 -23.25 10.67 0.96
C VAL A 83 -24.32 11.65 0.47
N ALA A 84 -25.10 11.24 -0.52
CA ALA A 84 -26.29 11.96 -0.88
C ALA A 84 -27.13 12.00 0.39
N ALA A 85 -27.22 13.17 1.01
CA ALA A 85 -28.21 13.45 2.03
C ALA A 85 -29.57 13.17 1.38
N ALA A 86 -30.10 11.96 1.58
CA ALA A 86 -31.41 11.59 1.12
C ALA A 86 -32.41 12.55 1.79
N PRO A 87 -33.16 13.37 1.04
CA PRO A 87 -34.26 14.11 1.64
C PRO A 87 -35.40 13.13 1.90
N GLY A 88 -35.74 12.96 3.18
CA GLY A 88 -37.03 12.36 3.55
C GLY A 88 -36.98 10.91 4.00
N GLN A 89 -36.61 10.71 5.27
CA GLN A 89 -37.44 9.85 6.11
C GLN A 89 -38.06 10.74 7.19
N ALA A 90 -39.19 11.34 6.84
CA ALA A 90 -40.08 11.91 7.84
C ALA A 90 -40.57 10.73 8.69
N GLY A 91 -40.10 10.65 9.93
CA GLY A 91 -40.66 9.73 10.90
C GLY A 91 -42.17 10.00 11.11
N PRO A 92 -42.93 9.03 11.64
CA PRO A 92 -44.37 9.16 11.79
C PRO A 92 -44.71 10.43 12.58
N THR A 93 -45.68 11.17 12.07
CA THR A 93 -46.09 12.43 12.67
C THR A 93 -46.75 12.17 14.03
N ALA A 94 -46.80 13.18 14.90
CA ALA A 94 -47.41 13.03 16.23
C ALA A 94 -48.88 12.56 16.20
N ALA A 95 -49.56 12.71 15.06
CA ALA A 95 -50.90 12.18 14.84
C ALA A 95 -50.93 10.63 14.79
N GLU A 96 -49.93 9.99 14.16
CA GLU A 96 -49.85 8.52 14.04
C GLU A 96 -49.49 7.84 15.37
N ARG A 97 -48.76 8.53 16.25
CA ARG A 97 -48.43 8.04 17.59
C ARG A 97 -49.63 7.96 18.54
N ARG A 98 -50.77 8.55 18.19
CA ARG A 98 -51.97 8.61 19.05
C ARG A 98 -53.04 7.57 18.71
N ALA A 99 -52.83 6.79 17.66
CA ALA A 99 -53.77 5.76 17.17
C ALA A 99 -53.29 4.31 17.43
N ALA A 100 -52.21 4.13 18.20
CA ALA A 100 -51.68 2.84 18.62
C ALA A 100 -51.89 2.61 20.12
#